data_AF-A0A4Y2TZ47-F1
#
_entry.id   AF-A0A4Y2TZ47-F1
#
_cell.length_a   1.000
_cell.length_b   1.000
_cell.length_c   1.000
_cell.angle_alpha   90.00
_cell.angle_beta   90.00
_cell.angle_gamma   90.00
#
_symmetry.space_group_name_H-M   'P 1'
#
loop_
_entity.id
_entity.type
_entity.pdbx_description
1 polymer ?
#
loop_
_entity_poly.entity_id
_entity_poly.type
_entity_poly.pdbx_seq_one_letter_code
_entity_poly.pdbx_strand_id
1 'polypeptide(L)'
;MFVYLSVSLQNRLLNLELPNLVQEYIHRVGRTARGANGQGTALLFLRPEEIGFVRCLQRFTSITTIGIDWNQLRQDIEENYFDLVNSNYHFKHAAKEAYTAYLRAYRSHQLKKIFDETTLNLEAVAKTFGFRRPPYVTI
;
A
#
# COMPACT_ATOMS: atom_id res chain seq x y z
N MET A 1 -8.54 -7.67 -5.66
CA MET A 1 -9.20 -6.39 -5.96
C MET A 1 -8.66 -5.38 -4.96
N PHE A 2 -7.72 -4.52 -5.35
CA PHE A 2 -7.28 -3.45 -4.45
C PHE A 2 -8.27 -2.29 -4.56
N VAL A 3 -8.68 -1.72 -3.43
CA VAL A 3 -9.57 -0.55 -3.40
C VAL A 3 -8.69 0.69 -3.38
N TYR A 4 -8.92 1.58 -4.34
CA TYR A 4 -8.19 2.84 -4.47
C TYR A 4 -9.02 3.93 -3.82
N LEU A 5 -8.39 4.67 -2.92
CA LEU A 5 -8.93 5.90 -2.39
C LEU A 5 -8.32 7.05 -3.18
N SER A 6 -9.14 7.87 -3.83
CA SER A 6 -8.71 9.20 -4.25
C SER A 6 -9.29 10.21 -3.26
N VAL A 7 -8.41 10.86 -2.50
CA VAL A 7 -8.71 12.17 -1.94
C VAL A 7 -8.22 13.14 -3.00
N SER A 8 -9.12 13.85 -3.69
CA SER A 8 -8.76 14.81 -4.75
C SER A 8 -8.12 16.05 -4.15
N LEU A 9 -7.25 16.71 -4.94
CA LEU A 9 -6.77 18.12 -4.96
C LEU A 9 -5.29 18.16 -5.59
N GLN A 10 -4.70 19.24 -6.11
CA GLN A 10 -3.37 19.39 -6.82
C GLN A 10 -1.96 18.96 -6.24
N ASN A 11 -1.62 17.67 -6.03
CA ASN A 11 -0.22 17.10 -5.97
C ASN A 11 -0.28 15.60 -5.65
N ARG A 12 0.39 14.70 -6.40
CA ARG A 12 0.20 13.24 -6.24
C ARG A 12 1.13 12.63 -5.18
N LEU A 13 0.56 12.16 -4.07
CA LEU A 13 1.26 11.32 -3.09
C LEU A 13 0.76 9.88 -3.23
N LEU A 14 1.69 8.95 -3.47
CA LEU A 14 1.45 7.52 -3.49
C LEU A 14 1.78 6.93 -2.12
N ASN A 15 0.77 6.56 -1.34
CA ASN A 15 0.98 5.87 -0.08
C ASN A 15 0.95 4.35 -0.31
N LEU A 16 2.13 3.74 -0.32
CA LEU A 16 2.28 2.28 -0.33
C LEU A 16 2.27 1.67 1.08
N GLU A 17 2.56 2.50 2.10
CA GLU A 17 2.59 2.10 3.51
C GLU A 17 1.41 2.72 4.28
N LEU A 18 0.69 1.87 5.00
CA LEU A 18 -0.46 2.25 5.82
C LEU A 18 0.03 2.82 7.15
N PRO A 19 -0.37 4.04 7.53
CA PRO A 19 0.04 4.63 8.80
C PRO A 19 -0.66 3.94 9.98
N ASN A 20 0.07 3.81 11.10
CA ASN A 20 -0.40 3.11 12.30
C ASN A 20 -1.64 3.77 12.91
N LEU A 21 -1.78 5.08 12.70
CA LEU A 21 -2.88 5.91 13.19
C LEU A 21 -3.52 6.69 12.05
N VAL A 22 -4.83 6.89 12.15
CA VAL A 22 -5.61 7.72 11.22
C VAL A 22 -5.07 9.16 11.15
N GLN A 23 -4.67 9.73 12.29
CA GLN A 23 -4.12 11.09 12.33
C GLN A 23 -2.82 11.23 11.56
N GLU A 24 -1.95 10.20 11.58
CA GLU A 24 -0.73 10.18 10.77
C GLU A 24 -1.05 10.20 9.28
N TYR A 25 -2.10 9.48 8.84
CA TYR A 25 -2.57 9.57 7.45
C TYR A 25 -2.97 10.99 7.08
N ILE A 26 -3.81 11.64 7.91
CA ILE A 26 -4.28 13.01 7.66
C ILE A 26 -3.10 13.98 7.60
N HIS A 27 -2.12 13.85 8.49
CA HIS A 27 -0.91 14.67 8.47
C HIS A 27 -0.04 14.42 7.23
N ARG A 28 0.05 13.18 6.73
CA ARG A 28 0.79 12.84 5.50
C ARG A 28 0.14 13.49 4.29
N VAL A 29 -1.17 13.31 4.11
CA VAL A 29 -1.87 13.87 2.94
C VAL A 29 -1.92 15.40 3.00
N GLY A 30 -1.99 15.99 4.20
CA GLY A 30 -1.90 17.43 4.41
C GLY A 30 -0.58 18.07 3.93
N ARG A 31 0.48 17.28 3.69
CA ARG A 31 1.74 17.78 3.10
C ARG A 31 1.60 18.15 1.62
N THR A 32 0.58 17.64 0.94
CA THR A 32 0.37 17.85 -0.51
C THR A 32 -0.37 19.15 -0.84
N ALA A 33 -1.16 19.68 0.10
CA ALA A 33 -1.99 20.87 -0.06
C ALA A 33 -1.40 22.10 0.67
N ARG A 34 -0.16 22.48 0.35
CA ARG A 34 0.51 23.64 1.00
C ARG A 34 0.05 24.97 0.38
N GLY A 35 -0.18 25.97 1.23
CA GLY A 35 -0.55 27.34 0.84
C GLY A 35 -2.07 27.62 0.93
N ALA A 36 -2.47 28.89 0.97
CA ALA A 36 -3.87 29.30 1.19
C ALA A 36 -4.86 28.78 0.14
N ASN A 37 -4.39 28.50 -1.08
CA ASN A 37 -5.16 27.92 -2.18
C ASN A 37 -4.64 26.53 -2.58
N GLY A 38 -3.91 25.86 -1.70
CA GLY A 38 -3.27 24.58 -1.98
C GLY A 38 -4.31 23.48 -2.17
N GLN A 39 -4.22 22.78 -3.30
CA GLN A 39 -4.98 21.57 -3.56
C GLN A 39 -3.97 20.37 -3.52
N GLY A 40 -4.27 19.17 -2.97
CA GLY A 40 -3.44 17.94 -3.03
C GLY A 40 -4.19 16.57 -3.14
N THR A 41 -3.72 15.61 -3.95
CA THR A 41 -4.46 14.37 -4.31
C THR A 41 -3.68 13.22 -3.73
N ALA A 42 -4.28 12.52 -2.77
CA ALA A 42 -3.68 11.33 -2.21
C ALA A 42 -4.35 10.08 -2.78
N LEU A 43 -3.51 9.17 -3.27
CA LEU A 43 -3.94 7.81 -3.60
C LEU A 43 -3.55 6.88 -2.45
N LEU A 44 -4.54 6.16 -1.93
CA LEU A 44 -4.34 5.10 -0.94
C LEU A 44 -4.78 3.77 -1.52
N PHE A 45 -3.94 2.77 -1.37
CA PHE A 45 -4.18 1.42 -1.84
C PHE A 45 -4.56 0.57 -0.65
N LEU A 46 -5.70 -0.11 -0.73
CA LEU A 46 -6.22 -0.96 0.33
C LEU A 46 -6.52 -2.35 -0.21
N ARG A 47 -6.23 -3.37 0.60
CA ARG A 47 -6.79 -4.71 0.38
C ARG A 47 -8.29 -4.71 0.70
N PRO A 48 -9.09 -5.63 0.14
CA PRO A 48 -10.52 -5.75 0.47
C PRO A 48 -10.78 -5.83 1.98
N GLU A 49 -9.90 -6.54 2.70
CA GLU A 49 -9.98 -6.74 4.14
C GLU A 49 -9.76 -5.42 4.92
N GLU A 50 -9.06 -4.46 4.33
CA GLU A 50 -8.66 -3.19 4.95
C GLU A 50 -9.67 -2.07 4.72
N ILE A 51 -10.78 -2.35 4.02
CA ILE A 51 -11.81 -1.36 3.68
C ILE A 51 -12.41 -0.68 4.93
N GLY A 52 -12.35 -1.36 6.09
CA GLY A 52 -12.73 -0.78 7.38
C GLY A 52 -11.96 0.52 7.71
N PHE A 53 -10.74 0.68 7.21
CA PHE A 53 -9.94 1.89 7.39
C PHE A 53 -10.57 3.11 6.72
N VAL A 54 -11.28 2.92 5.60
CA VAL A 54 -12.00 4.01 4.91
C VAL A 54 -13.03 4.65 5.83
N ARG A 55 -13.79 3.84 6.58
CA ARG A 55 -14.76 4.33 7.56
C ARG A 55 -14.11 5.14 8.68
N CYS A 56 -12.89 4.78 9.07
CA CYS A 56 -12.12 5.54 10.05
C CYS A 56 -11.70 6.90 9.47
N LEU A 57 -11.22 6.93 8.23
CA LEU A 57 -10.79 8.15 7.54
C LEU A 57 -11.95 9.10 7.21
N GLN A 58 -13.11 8.57 6.84
CA GLN A 58 -14.31 9.34 6.48
C GLN A 58 -14.83 10.23 7.62
N ARG A 59 -14.43 9.96 8.86
CA ARG A 59 -14.72 10.83 10.02
C ARG A 59 -13.95 12.15 10.00
N PHE A 60 -12.86 12.22 9.24
CA PHE A 60 -11.93 13.35 9.21
C PHE A 60 -11.87 14.04 7.84
N THR A 61 -12.22 13.34 6.76
CA THR A 61 -12.14 13.89 5.41
C THR A 61 -13.07 13.20 4.43
N SER A 62 -13.47 13.91 3.37
CA SER A 62 -14.26 13.36 2.28
C SER A 62 -13.41 12.46 1.39
N ILE A 63 -13.92 11.27 1.11
CA ILE A 63 -13.20 10.21 0.42
C ILE A 63 -14.02 9.71 -0.76
N THR A 64 -13.37 9.61 -1.93
CA THR A 64 -13.93 8.93 -3.11
C THR A 64 -13.21 7.62 -3.32
N THR A 65 -13.97 6.53 -3.50
CA THR A 65 -13.42 5.23 -3.87
C THR A 65 -13.45 5.08 -5.39
N ILE A 66 -12.36 4.57 -5.97
CA ILE A 66 -12.26 4.30 -7.40
C ILE A 66 -12.06 2.80 -7.57
N GLY A 67 -12.97 2.16 -8.31
CA GLY A 67 -12.78 0.79 -8.79
C GLY A 67 -11.96 0.82 -10.08
N ILE A 68 -10.85 0.09 -10.10
CA ILE A 68 -10.02 -0.07 -11.31
C ILE A 68 -10.04 -1.55 -11.70
N ASP A 69 -10.27 -1.81 -12.99
CA ASP A 69 -10.10 -3.14 -13.58
C ASP A 69 -8.62 -3.37 -13.89
N TRP A 70 -8.01 -4.34 -13.22
CA TRP A 70 -6.58 -4.64 -13.29
C TRP A 70 -6.22 -5.66 -14.35
N ASN A 71 -7.18 -6.18 -15.12
CA ASN A 71 -6.94 -7.36 -15.95
C ASN A 71 -5.97 -7.12 -17.13
N GLN A 72 -5.92 -5.90 -17.69
CA GLN A 72 -5.06 -5.61 -18.86
C GLN A 72 -3.64 -5.14 -18.51
N LEU A 73 -3.39 -4.58 -17.32
CA LEU A 73 -2.08 -4.02 -16.96
C LEU A 73 -1.16 -5.02 -16.26
N ARG A 74 -1.69 -6.20 -15.91
CA ARG A 74 -1.11 -7.04 -14.85
C ARG A 74 -0.01 -7.98 -15.33
N GLN A 75 -0.19 -8.65 -16.47
CA GLN A 75 0.75 -9.69 -16.90
C GLN A 75 2.10 -9.10 -17.31
N ASP A 76 2.11 -8.10 -18.18
CA ASP A 76 3.36 -7.50 -18.69
C ASP A 76 4.19 -6.84 -17.58
N ILE A 77 3.52 -6.21 -16.59
CA ILE A 77 4.22 -5.57 -15.47
C ILE A 77 4.76 -6.62 -14.51
N GLU A 78 3.99 -7.66 -14.19
CA GLU A 78 4.41 -8.70 -13.24
C GLU A 78 5.64 -9.47 -13.75
N GLU A 79 5.70 -9.81 -15.05
CA GLU A 79 6.83 -10.53 -15.64
C GLU A 79 8.11 -9.67 -15.70
N ASN A 80 8.01 -8.46 -16.27
CA ASN A 80 9.17 -7.55 -16.36
C ASN A 80 9.71 -7.16 -14.98
N TYR A 81 8.82 -6.95 -13.99
CA TYR A 81 9.22 -6.64 -12.62
C TYR A 81 9.93 -7.82 -11.95
N PHE A 82 9.41 -9.04 -12.14
CA PHE A 82 10.02 -10.24 -11.59
C PHE A 82 11.46 -10.42 -12.11
N ASP A 83 11.66 -10.29 -13.42
CA ASP A 83 12.98 -10.43 -14.04
C ASP A 83 13.92 -9.31 -13.57
N LEU A 84 13.43 -8.08 -13.46
CA LEU A 84 14.23 -6.94 -12.96
C LEU A 84 14.71 -7.19 -11.53
N VAL A 85 13.84 -7.59 -10.60
CA VAL A 85 14.21 -7.85 -9.21
C VAL A 85 15.21 -9.01 -9.09
N ASN A 86 15.04 -10.05 -9.91
CA ASN A 86 15.90 -11.23 -9.85
C ASN A 86 17.17 -11.12 -10.68
N SER A 87 17.30 -10.12 -11.55
CA SER A 87 18.49 -9.86 -12.37
C SER A 87 19.72 -9.46 -11.54
N ASN A 88 19.51 -8.81 -10.39
CA ASN A 88 20.58 -8.24 -9.59
C ASN A 88 20.47 -8.67 -8.13
N TYR A 89 21.59 -9.13 -7.56
CA TYR A 89 21.69 -9.49 -6.14
C TYR A 89 21.22 -8.36 -5.21
N HIS A 90 21.60 -7.11 -5.49
CA HIS A 90 21.22 -5.95 -4.66
C HIS A 90 19.72 -5.69 -4.70
N PHE A 91 19.08 -5.79 -5.86
CA PHE A 91 17.62 -5.62 -5.96
C PHE A 91 16.89 -6.75 -5.26
N LYS A 92 17.35 -7.99 -5.41
CA LYS A 92 16.78 -9.14 -4.70
C LYS A 92 16.94 -9.01 -3.19
N HIS A 93 18.09 -8.52 -2.70
CA HIS A 93 18.32 -8.25 -1.29
C HIS A 93 17.38 -7.15 -0.76
N ALA A 94 17.34 -6.01 -1.45
CA ALA A 94 16.48 -4.89 -1.09
C ALA A 94 14.99 -5.28 -1.10
N ALA A 95 14.55 -6.07 -2.08
CA ALA A 95 13.19 -6.60 -2.14
C ALA A 95 12.88 -7.50 -0.94
N LYS A 96 13.83 -8.33 -0.50
CA LYS A 96 13.67 -9.19 0.68
C LYS A 96 13.58 -8.38 1.96
N GLU A 97 14.40 -7.34 2.09
CA GLU A 97 14.34 -6.42 3.24
C GLU A 97 13.01 -5.66 3.27
N ALA A 98 12.55 -5.15 2.12
CA ALA A 98 11.27 -4.47 2.00
C ALA A 98 10.09 -5.40 2.35
N TYR A 99 10.10 -6.64 1.85
CA TYR A 99 9.10 -7.66 2.21
C TYR A 99 9.09 -7.94 3.73
N THR A 100 10.28 -8.07 4.34
CA THR A 100 10.41 -8.27 5.80
C THR A 100 9.87 -7.08 6.59
N ALA A 101 10.21 -5.86 6.15
CA ALA A 101 9.74 -4.63 6.77
C ALA A 101 8.22 -4.48 6.69
N TYR A 102 7.63 -4.80 5.54
CA TYR A 102 6.18 -4.81 5.34
C TYR A 102 5.47 -5.76 6.31
N LEU A 103 5.96 -7.00 6.45
CA LEU A 103 5.38 -7.97 7.39
C LEU A 103 5.51 -7.51 8.85
N ARG A 104 6.64 -6.93 9.23
CA ARG A 104 6.84 -6.36 10.58
C ARG A 104 5.92 -5.17 10.83
N ALA A 105 5.72 -4.30 9.85
CA ALA A 105 4.78 -3.20 9.94
C ALA A 105 3.35 -3.71 10.13
N TYR A 106 2.93 -4.71 9.34
CA TYR A 106 1.60 -5.33 9.48
C TYR A 106 1.40 -5.96 10.87
N ARG A 107 2.41 -6.70 11.33
CA ARG A 107 2.41 -7.35 12.65
C ARG A 107 2.50 -6.37 13.82
N SER A 108 3.04 -5.17 13.63
CA SER A 108 3.08 -4.14 14.68
C SER A 108 1.91 -3.16 14.62
N HIS A 109 1.07 -3.25 13.58
CA HIS A 109 -0.02 -2.30 13.35
C HIS A 109 -1.01 -2.25 14.53
N GLN A 110 -1.42 -1.05 14.95
CA GLN A 110 -2.26 -0.87 16.14
C GLN A 110 -3.73 -1.31 15.92
N LEU A 111 -4.27 -1.04 14.73
CA LEU A 111 -5.65 -1.39 14.36
C LEU A 111 -5.81 -2.86 13.93
N LYS A 112 -5.57 -3.82 14.84
CA LYS A 112 -5.61 -5.27 14.58
C LYS A 112 -6.91 -5.81 14.02
N LYS A 113 -8.04 -5.16 14.32
CA LYS A 113 -9.35 -5.55 13.80
C LYS A 113 -9.50 -5.29 12.30
N ILE A 114 -8.70 -4.37 11.74
CA ILE A 114 -8.73 -4.00 10.31
C ILE A 114 -7.52 -4.59 9.60
N PHE A 115 -6.34 -4.52 10.22
CA PHE A 115 -5.09 -5.05 9.70
C PHE A 115 -4.74 -6.33 10.43
N ASP A 116 -5.41 -7.41 10.02
CA ASP A 116 -5.25 -8.76 10.57
C ASP A 116 -4.22 -9.55 9.76
N GLU A 117 -3.13 -9.96 10.41
CA GLU A 117 -2.05 -10.72 9.79
C GLU A 117 -2.48 -12.11 9.32
N THR A 118 -3.51 -12.69 9.95
CA THR A 118 -4.01 -14.03 9.59
C THR A 118 -4.71 -14.05 8.23
N THR A 119 -5.23 -12.89 7.80
CA THR A 119 -5.88 -12.71 6.50
C THR A 119 -4.88 -12.36 5.39
N LEU A 120 -3.59 -12.26 5.71
CA LEU A 120 -2.56 -11.87 4.75
C LEU A 120 -2.15 -13.06 3.91
N ASN A 121 -2.43 -13.00 2.60
CA ASN A 121 -1.92 -13.99 1.66
C ASN A 121 -0.44 -13.73 1.38
N LEU A 122 0.44 -14.45 2.09
CA LEU A 122 1.89 -14.28 1.99
C LEU A 122 2.43 -14.54 0.57
N GLU A 123 1.81 -15.43 -0.22
CA GLU A 123 2.22 -15.67 -1.60
C GLU A 123 1.90 -14.49 -2.50
N ALA A 124 0.70 -13.91 -2.35
CA ALA A 124 0.30 -12.73 -3.11
C ALA A 124 1.19 -11.52 -2.76
N VAL A 125 1.49 -11.33 -1.47
CA VAL A 125 2.43 -10.29 -1.02
C VAL A 125 3.84 -10.56 -1.56
N ALA A 126 4.33 -11.80 -1.52
CA ALA A 126 5.65 -12.12 -2.08
C ALA A 126 5.76 -11.74 -3.57
N LYS A 127 4.69 -11.96 -4.35
CA LYS A 127 4.64 -11.54 -5.76
C LYS A 127 4.75 -10.03 -5.96
N THR A 128 4.16 -9.21 -5.08
CA THR A 128 4.28 -7.74 -5.17
C THR A 128 5.70 -7.24 -4.89
N PHE A 129 6.55 -8.05 -4.24
CA PHE A 129 7.97 -7.76 -4.05
C PHE A 129 8.88 -8.48 -5.06
N GLY A 130 8.31 -9.11 -6.10
CA GLY A 130 9.09 -9.74 -7.17
C GLY A 130 9.55 -11.17 -6.85
N PHE A 131 8.89 -11.84 -5.90
CA PHE A 131 9.18 -13.23 -5.57
C PHE A 131 8.05 -14.18 -6.03
N ARG A 132 8.41 -15.30 -6.67
CA ARG A 132 7.45 -16.36 -7.03
C ARG A 132 6.87 -17.08 -5.82
N ARG A 133 7.63 -17.13 -4.73
CA ARG A 133 7.26 -17.76 -3.46
C ARG A 133 7.76 -16.90 -2.29
N PRO A 134 7.10 -16.95 -1.12
CA PRO A 134 7.55 -16.24 0.07
C PRO A 134 9.01 -16.58 0.41
N PRO A 135 9.93 -15.59 0.47
CA PRO A 135 11.28 -15.83 0.93
C PRO A 135 11.28 -16.11 2.44
N TYR A 136 12.24 -16.93 2.90
CA TYR A 136 12.42 -17.13 4.34
C TYR A 136 12.85 -15.83 5.02
N VAL A 137 12.08 -15.40 6.01
CA VAL A 137 12.28 -14.17 6.76
C VAL A 137 12.03 -14.42 8.25
N THR A 138 12.83 -13.77 9.11
CA THR A 138 12.65 -13.80 10.55
C THR A 138 11.86 -12.57 10.97
N ILE A 139 10.62 -12.78 11.41
CA ILE A 139 9.64 -11.73 11.71
C ILE A 139 9.54 -11.49 13.20
#